data_AF-A0A6J6E078-F1
#
_entry.id   AF-A0A6J6E078-F1
#
_cell.length_a   1.000
_cell.length_b   1.000
_cell.length_c   1.000
_cell.angle_alpha   90.00
_cell.angle_beta   90.00
_cell.angle_gamma   90.00
#
_symmetry.space_group_name_H-M   'P 1'
#
loop_
_entity.id
_entity.type
_entity.pdbx_description
1 polymer ?
#
loop_
_entity_poly.entity_id
_entity_poly.type
_entity_poly.pdbx_seq_one_letter_code
_entity_poly.pdbx_strand_id
1 'polypeptide(L)'
;MELSLTDISEPFAGMLLGLQQVTTREEMQLTQIPSPKGIAPEAIALSIEVNHGVDSDHGVSRLVFCRDQAQPEGWHSEFRIIGYAKSPVELELAKDEYSANLPWEWLKDALKSHGAEFGHEAGTTTTVISTGHGALLAQPQFAELEIRASWAPLNFDLKTHLLGWIDLLAMISGLPPSEQKVARLG
;
A
#
# COMPACT_ATOMS: atom_id res chain seq x y z
N MET A 1 10.59 -11.00 -7.14
CA MET A 1 9.61 -11.92 -6.52
C MET A 1 9.05 -12.82 -7.63
N GLU A 2 8.78 -14.09 -7.36
CA GLU A 2 8.07 -14.96 -8.32
C GLU A 2 6.57 -14.64 -8.26
N LEU A 3 5.99 -14.27 -9.40
CA LEU A 3 4.56 -13.94 -9.51
C LEU A 3 3.84 -15.05 -10.26
N SER A 4 2.97 -15.78 -9.58
CA SER A 4 2.05 -16.73 -10.16
C SER A 4 0.84 -16.00 -10.75
N LEU A 5 0.54 -16.28 -12.01
CA LEU A 5 -0.60 -15.74 -12.76
C LEU A 5 -1.60 -16.84 -13.15
N THR A 6 -1.67 -17.91 -12.36
CA THR A 6 -2.65 -18.97 -12.56
C THR A 6 -4.07 -18.40 -12.51
N ASP A 7 -4.93 -18.85 -13.42
CA ASP A 7 -6.32 -18.40 -13.56
C ASP A 7 -6.48 -16.89 -13.87
N ILE A 8 -5.41 -16.24 -14.34
CA ILE A 8 -5.44 -14.86 -14.84
C ILE A 8 -5.47 -14.87 -16.37
N SER A 9 -6.39 -14.11 -16.94
CA SER A 9 -6.55 -13.92 -18.37
C SER A 9 -5.37 -13.16 -19.00
N GLU A 10 -5.10 -13.42 -20.28
CA GLU A 10 -3.95 -12.83 -20.99
C GLU A 10 -3.86 -11.29 -20.93
N PRO A 11 -4.96 -10.52 -21.12
CA PRO A 11 -4.87 -9.07 -21.05
C PRO A 11 -4.48 -8.58 -19.65
N PHE A 12 -4.97 -9.23 -18.59
CA PHE A 12 -4.64 -8.85 -17.23
C PHE A 12 -3.22 -9.30 -16.86
N ALA A 13 -2.84 -10.50 -17.26
CA ALA A 13 -1.49 -11.02 -17.09
C ALA A 13 -0.46 -10.06 -17.70
N GLY A 14 -0.69 -9.55 -18.91
CA GLY A 14 0.18 -8.58 -19.57
C GLY A 14 0.45 -7.31 -18.74
N MET A 15 -0.57 -6.77 -18.07
CA MET A 15 -0.45 -5.61 -17.18
C MET A 15 0.32 -5.93 -15.90
N LEU A 16 0.26 -7.17 -15.42
CA LEU A 16 0.87 -7.63 -14.17
C LEU A 16 2.34 -8.08 -14.32
N LEU A 17 2.80 -8.38 -15.54
CA LEU A 17 4.17 -8.89 -15.78
C LEU A 17 5.26 -7.96 -15.22
N GLY A 18 5.03 -6.64 -15.28
CA GLY A 18 5.98 -5.64 -14.76
C GLY A 18 6.23 -5.74 -13.26
N LEU A 19 5.31 -6.32 -12.48
CA LEU A 19 5.41 -6.45 -11.03
C LEU A 19 6.57 -7.35 -10.60
N GLN A 20 6.95 -8.34 -11.43
CA GLN A 20 8.08 -9.23 -11.14
C GLN A 20 9.42 -8.50 -11.07
N GLN A 21 9.53 -7.35 -11.74
CA GLN A 21 10.73 -6.52 -11.80
C GLN A 21 10.85 -5.56 -10.62
N VAL A 22 9.84 -5.48 -9.75
CA VAL A 22 9.88 -4.60 -8.59
C VAL A 22 10.80 -5.19 -7.53
N THR A 23 11.72 -4.37 -7.07
CA THR A 23 12.62 -4.65 -5.95
C THR A 23 12.31 -3.68 -4.83
N THR A 24 12.28 -4.18 -3.60
CA THR A 24 12.15 -3.37 -2.39
C THR A 24 13.50 -3.09 -1.76
N ARG A 25 13.53 -2.12 -0.85
CA ARG A 25 14.65 -1.88 0.07
C ARG A 25 14.81 -3.04 1.06
N GLU A 26 15.96 -3.14 1.73
CA GLU A 26 16.29 -4.28 2.60
C GLU A 26 15.37 -4.42 3.80
N GLU A 27 14.81 -3.31 4.27
CA GLU A 27 13.86 -3.25 5.39
C GLU A 27 12.45 -3.69 4.98
N MET A 28 12.19 -4.01 3.70
CA MET A 28 10.84 -4.32 3.22
C MET A 28 10.82 -5.63 2.44
N GLN A 29 9.89 -6.50 2.78
CA GLN A 29 9.69 -7.78 2.11
C GLN A 29 8.40 -7.76 1.30
N LEU A 30 8.53 -7.87 -0.02
CA LEU A 30 7.39 -8.00 -0.94
C LEU A 30 7.14 -9.49 -1.24
N THR A 31 5.91 -9.96 -1.00
CA THR A 31 5.50 -11.34 -1.29
C THR A 31 4.13 -11.39 -1.97
N GLN A 32 3.89 -12.40 -2.80
CA GLN A 32 2.56 -12.70 -3.30
C GLN A 32 1.80 -13.52 -2.26
N ILE A 33 0.55 -13.16 -2.00
CA ILE A 33 -0.33 -13.85 -1.06
C ILE A 33 -1.64 -14.26 -1.75
N PRO A 34 -2.43 -15.17 -1.14
CA PRO A 34 -3.74 -15.53 -1.69
C PRO A 34 -4.64 -14.30 -1.84
N SER A 35 -5.23 -14.13 -3.03
CA SER A 35 -6.16 -13.05 -3.31
C SER A 35 -7.45 -13.19 -2.48
N PRO A 36 -8.01 -12.08 -1.96
CA PRO A 36 -9.30 -12.13 -1.26
C PRO A 36 -10.40 -12.67 -2.18
N LYS A 37 -11.30 -13.48 -1.62
CA LYS A 37 -12.43 -14.04 -2.37
C LYS A 37 -13.56 -13.02 -2.47
N GLY A 38 -14.25 -13.00 -3.61
CA GLY A 38 -15.48 -12.24 -3.81
C GLY A 38 -15.31 -10.75 -4.10
N ILE A 39 -14.08 -10.26 -4.29
CA ILE A 39 -13.81 -8.87 -4.68
C ILE A 39 -13.87 -8.65 -6.19
N ALA A 40 -13.52 -9.66 -6.98
CA ALA A 40 -13.47 -9.65 -8.44
C ALA A 40 -13.33 -11.10 -8.96
N PRO A 41 -13.72 -11.39 -10.22
CA PRO A 41 -13.46 -12.67 -10.87
C PRO A 41 -11.97 -13.00 -10.98
N GLU A 42 -11.14 -11.99 -11.27
CA GLU A 42 -9.69 -12.13 -11.38
C GLU A 42 -9.01 -11.16 -10.41
N ALA A 43 -8.08 -11.66 -9.58
CA ALA A 43 -7.37 -10.83 -8.63
C ALA A 43 -5.97 -11.38 -8.30
N ILE A 44 -5.01 -10.48 -8.11
CA ILE A 44 -3.66 -10.76 -7.60
C ILE A 44 -3.42 -9.89 -6.38
N ALA A 45 -3.04 -10.51 -5.26
CA ALA A 45 -2.72 -9.82 -4.02
C ALA A 45 -1.24 -9.93 -3.66
N LEU A 46 -0.66 -8.81 -3.28
CA LEU A 46 0.71 -8.69 -2.78
C LEU A 46 0.68 -8.19 -1.33
N SER A 47 1.52 -8.77 -0.48
CA SER A 47 1.82 -8.30 0.88
C SER A 47 3.16 -7.58 0.87
N ILE A 48 3.25 -6.50 1.64
CA ILE A 48 4.53 -5.87 1.95
C ILE A 48 4.63 -5.71 3.45
N GLU A 49 5.71 -6.22 4.03
CA GLU A 49 6.01 -6.16 5.46
C GLU A 49 7.31 -5.38 5.66
N VAL A 50 7.32 -4.46 6.62
CA VAL A 50 8.50 -3.71 7.06
C VAL A 50 9.18 -4.49 8.18
N ASN A 51 10.48 -4.67 8.13
CA ASN A 51 11.28 -5.34 9.15
C ASN A 51 12.26 -4.34 9.76
N HIS A 52 12.02 -3.91 11.00
CA HIS A 52 12.94 -3.01 11.73
C HIS A 52 14.10 -3.73 12.44
N GLY A 53 14.25 -5.06 12.25
CA GLY A 53 15.33 -5.85 12.86
C GLY A 53 15.18 -6.09 14.38
N VAL A 54 14.10 -5.59 14.99
CA VAL A 54 13.70 -5.81 16.39
C VAL A 54 12.28 -6.33 16.45
N ASP A 55 11.94 -7.04 17.53
CA ASP A 55 10.67 -7.75 17.78
C ASP A 55 9.52 -6.78 18.11
N SER A 56 9.37 -5.71 17.33
CA SER A 56 8.33 -4.69 17.46
C SER A 56 7.25 -4.84 16.39
N ASP A 57 6.06 -4.30 16.69
CA ASP A 57 5.04 -4.10 15.66
C ASP A 57 5.63 -3.32 14.49
N HIS A 58 5.22 -3.70 13.27
CA HIS A 58 5.80 -3.18 12.05
C HIS A 58 4.73 -2.84 11.02
N GLY A 59 5.12 -2.00 10.07
CA GLY A 59 4.27 -1.67 8.94
C GLY A 59 3.94 -2.90 8.10
N VAL A 60 2.66 -3.13 7.84
CA VAL A 60 2.20 -4.18 6.94
C VAL A 60 1.17 -3.63 5.99
N SER A 61 1.20 -4.10 4.74
CA SER A 61 0.22 -3.75 3.74
C SER A 61 -0.19 -4.92 2.88
N ARG A 62 -1.35 -4.76 2.25
CA ARG A 62 -1.86 -5.59 1.17
C ARG A 62 -2.26 -4.67 0.02
N LEU A 63 -1.77 -4.98 -1.17
CA LEU A 63 -2.21 -4.35 -2.41
C LEU A 63 -2.81 -5.41 -3.32
N VAL A 64 -4.02 -5.18 -3.79
CA VAL A 64 -4.76 -6.13 -4.63
C VAL A 64 -5.07 -5.48 -5.97
N PHE A 65 -4.64 -6.13 -7.04
CA PHE A 65 -4.97 -5.79 -8.41
C PHE A 65 -6.16 -6.64 -8.82
N CYS A 66 -7.23 -6.01 -9.27
CA CYS A 66 -8.47 -6.66 -9.62
C CYS A 66 -8.85 -6.37 -11.08
N ARG A 67 -9.47 -7.35 -11.72
CA ARG A 67 -10.14 -7.19 -13.01
C ARG A 67 -11.55 -7.75 -12.93
N ASP A 68 -12.51 -6.98 -13.40
CA ASP A 68 -13.90 -7.40 -13.59
C ASP A 68 -14.47 -6.76 -14.86
N GLN A 69 -14.70 -7.59 -15.88
CA GLN A 69 -15.26 -7.19 -17.18
C GLN A 69 -16.67 -6.58 -17.06
N ALA A 70 -17.40 -6.89 -15.97
CA ALA A 70 -18.72 -6.32 -15.73
C ALA A 70 -18.66 -4.84 -15.33
N GLN A 71 -17.46 -4.30 -15.05
CA GLN A 71 -17.23 -2.92 -14.58
C GLN A 71 -18.16 -2.55 -13.42
N PRO A 72 -17.94 -3.14 -12.22
CA PRO A 72 -18.78 -2.91 -11.05
C PRO A 72 -19.02 -1.43 -10.78
N GLU A 73 -20.21 -1.12 -10.24
CA GLU A 73 -20.55 0.26 -9.87
C GLU A 73 -19.50 0.87 -8.94
N GLY A 74 -19.11 2.12 -9.21
CA GLY A 74 -18.08 2.83 -8.46
C GLY A 74 -16.63 2.51 -8.87
N TRP A 75 -16.38 1.48 -9.68
CA TRP A 75 -15.03 1.24 -10.22
C TRP A 75 -14.68 2.20 -11.35
N HIS A 76 -15.68 2.51 -12.19
CA HIS A 76 -15.53 3.33 -13.40
C HIS A 76 -14.42 2.85 -14.36
N SER A 77 -14.11 1.55 -14.28
CA SER A 77 -13.09 0.86 -15.07
C SER A 77 -13.31 -0.65 -14.93
N GLU A 78 -12.76 -1.42 -15.87
CA GLU A 78 -12.62 -2.87 -15.77
C GLU A 78 -11.58 -3.27 -14.72
N PHE A 79 -10.67 -2.37 -14.36
CA PHE A 79 -9.57 -2.61 -13.43
C PHE A 79 -9.71 -1.77 -12.18
N ARG A 80 -9.35 -2.36 -11.03
CA ARG A 80 -9.31 -1.66 -9.75
C ARG A 80 -8.10 -2.10 -8.95
N ILE A 81 -7.44 -1.16 -8.30
CA ILE A 81 -6.42 -1.43 -7.30
C ILE A 81 -7.02 -1.13 -5.94
N ILE A 82 -6.85 -2.05 -4.98
CA ILE A 82 -7.37 -1.94 -3.63
C ILE A 82 -6.21 -2.13 -2.66
N GLY A 83 -5.91 -1.09 -1.89
CA GLY A 83 -4.82 -1.04 -0.92
C GLY A 83 -5.33 -0.98 0.51
N TYR A 84 -4.66 -1.72 1.38
CA TYR A 84 -4.78 -1.63 2.84
C TYR A 84 -3.37 -1.56 3.41
N ALA A 85 -3.05 -0.56 4.22
CA ALA A 85 -1.79 -0.52 4.95
C ALA A 85 -2.05 -0.07 6.38
N LYS A 86 -1.25 -0.60 7.31
CA LYS A 86 -1.22 -0.14 8.68
C LYS A 86 0.21 -0.08 9.18
N SER A 87 0.47 0.87 10.07
CA SER A 87 1.77 1.00 10.72
C SER A 87 1.62 1.60 12.11
N PRO A 88 2.39 1.13 13.10
CA PRO A 88 2.55 1.85 14.36
C PRO A 88 3.06 3.27 14.09
N VAL A 89 2.58 4.22 14.88
CA VAL A 89 2.97 5.64 14.79
C VAL A 89 3.16 6.24 16.18
N GLU A 90 3.86 7.36 16.24
CA GLU A 90 4.00 8.11 17.49
C GLU A 90 2.63 8.64 17.96
N LEU A 91 2.41 8.60 19.28
CA LEU A 91 1.15 9.00 19.90
C LEU A 91 0.79 10.48 19.63
N GLU A 92 1.78 11.35 19.53
CA GLU A 92 1.56 12.77 19.23
C GLU A 92 1.06 12.95 17.78
N LEU A 93 1.61 12.19 16.83
CA LEU A 93 1.11 12.15 15.45
C LEU A 93 -0.32 11.63 15.40
N ALA A 94 -0.61 10.60 16.20
CA ALA A 94 -1.93 9.98 16.26
C ALA A 94 -3.03 10.93 16.81
N LYS A 95 -2.67 11.86 17.69
CA LYS A 95 -3.61 12.84 18.28
C LYS A 95 -3.80 14.09 17.42
N ASP A 96 -2.98 14.28 16.40
CA ASP A 96 -3.07 15.43 15.51
C ASP A 96 -4.10 15.20 14.39
N GLU A 97 -5.18 15.99 14.40
CA GLU A 97 -6.23 15.93 13.37
C GLU A 97 -5.73 16.23 11.96
N TYR A 98 -4.65 17.01 11.82
CA TYR A 98 -4.05 17.32 10.51
C TYR A 98 -3.26 16.14 9.96
N SER A 99 -2.62 15.38 10.84
CA SER A 99 -1.82 14.20 10.49
C SER A 99 -2.66 13.06 9.92
N ALA A 100 -3.96 12.98 10.24
CA ALA A 100 -4.88 11.99 9.68
C ALA A 100 -5.04 12.09 8.15
N ASN A 101 -4.81 13.26 7.55
CA ASN A 101 -4.92 13.44 6.09
C ASN A 101 -3.61 13.17 5.34
N LEU A 102 -2.46 13.18 6.03
CA LEU A 102 -1.15 13.05 5.39
C LEU A 102 -0.98 11.76 4.58
N PRO A 103 -1.38 10.57 5.08
CA PRO A 103 -1.20 9.32 4.32
C PRO A 103 -1.92 9.32 2.97
N TRP A 104 -3.05 10.03 2.88
CA TRP A 104 -3.79 10.15 1.64
C TRP A 104 -3.05 11.02 0.61
N GLU A 105 -2.48 12.15 1.04
CA GLU A 105 -1.67 12.99 0.16
C GLU A 105 -0.39 12.29 -0.25
N TRP A 106 0.29 11.63 0.70
CA TRP A 106 1.48 10.83 0.43
C TRP A 106 1.24 9.70 -0.58
N LEU A 107 0.08 9.02 -0.51
CA LEU A 107 -0.29 8.03 -1.51
C LEU A 107 -0.35 8.65 -2.90
N LYS A 108 -1.10 9.75 -3.05
CA LYS A 108 -1.27 10.40 -4.35
C LYS A 108 0.06 10.92 -4.91
N ASP A 109 0.90 11.51 -4.07
CA ASP A 109 2.19 12.03 -4.48
C ASP A 109 3.16 10.92 -4.85
N ALA A 110 3.20 9.82 -4.09
CA ALA A 110 4.01 8.65 -4.40
C ALA A 110 3.58 7.96 -5.70
N LEU A 111 2.26 7.82 -5.94
CA LEU A 111 1.77 7.31 -7.22
C LEU A 111 2.24 8.20 -8.38
N LYS A 112 2.09 9.52 -8.26
CA LYS A 112 2.51 10.48 -9.30
C LYS A 112 4.02 10.50 -9.53
N SER A 113 4.83 10.39 -8.48
CA SER A 113 6.30 10.43 -8.58
C SER A 113 6.86 9.25 -9.38
N HIS A 114 6.19 8.10 -9.33
CA HIS A 114 6.50 6.92 -10.15
C HIS A 114 5.83 6.93 -11.53
N GLY A 115 5.08 7.99 -11.87
CA GLY A 115 4.39 8.13 -13.15
C GLY A 115 3.11 7.30 -13.28
N ALA A 116 2.51 6.88 -12.16
CA ALA A 116 1.25 6.16 -12.18
C ALA A 116 0.11 7.10 -12.58
N GLU A 117 -0.67 6.70 -13.59
CA GLU A 117 -1.88 7.41 -13.98
C GLU A 117 -3.09 6.72 -13.36
N PHE A 118 -3.84 7.45 -12.55
CA PHE A 118 -4.99 6.91 -11.82
C PHE A 118 -6.15 7.89 -11.79
N GLY A 119 -7.34 7.36 -11.55
CA GLY A 119 -8.54 8.15 -11.29
C GLY A 119 -9.56 7.37 -10.47
N HIS A 120 -10.68 8.03 -10.17
CA HIS A 120 -11.75 7.47 -9.32
C HIS A 120 -11.22 6.95 -7.98
N GLU A 121 -10.22 7.63 -7.43
CA GLU A 121 -9.61 7.31 -6.16
C GLU A 121 -10.58 7.59 -5.00
N ALA A 122 -10.60 6.68 -4.04
CA ALA A 122 -11.37 6.82 -2.82
C ALA A 122 -10.63 6.10 -1.69
N GLY A 123 -10.73 6.61 -0.47
CA GLY A 123 -10.08 6.00 0.66
C GLY A 123 -10.48 6.60 1.99
N THR A 124 -10.01 5.96 3.05
CA THR A 124 -10.15 6.40 4.44
C THR A 124 -8.82 6.21 5.14
N THR A 125 -8.42 7.20 5.93
CA THR A 125 -7.36 7.06 6.93
C THR A 125 -8.02 6.97 8.29
N THR A 126 -7.57 6.05 9.13
CA THR A 126 -8.06 5.86 10.50
C THR A 126 -6.87 5.77 11.44
N THR A 127 -6.92 6.51 12.54
CA THR A 127 -5.94 6.39 13.62
C THR A 127 -6.60 5.70 14.80
N VAL A 128 -5.95 4.67 15.33
CA VAL A 128 -6.39 3.95 16.53
C VAL A 128 -5.44 4.28 17.67
N ILE A 129 -5.99 4.74 18.80
CA ILE A 129 -5.24 4.94 20.06
C ILE A 129 -5.77 3.96 21.10
N SER A 130 -4.89 3.08 21.57
CA SER A 130 -5.19 2.10 22.60
C SER A 130 -4.63 2.58 23.94
N THR A 131 -5.53 2.79 24.92
CA THR A 131 -5.16 3.15 26.30
C THR A 131 -5.44 1.97 27.24
N GLY A 132 -4.41 1.53 27.96
CA GLY A 132 -4.55 0.48 28.95
C GLY A 132 -5.34 0.94 30.19
N HIS A 133 -6.27 0.10 30.65
CA HIS A 133 -7.01 0.29 31.90
C HIS A 133 -6.91 -0.96 32.79
N GLY A 134 -7.13 -0.81 34.10
CA GLY A 134 -7.05 -1.91 35.06
C GLY A 134 -5.68 -2.59 35.05
N ALA A 135 -5.64 -3.88 34.72
CA ALA A 135 -4.40 -4.67 34.67
C ALA A 135 -3.40 -4.19 33.59
N LEU A 136 -3.84 -3.38 32.63
CA LEU A 136 -3.01 -2.84 31.54
C LEU A 136 -2.49 -1.42 31.81
N LEU A 137 -2.73 -0.85 33.00
CA LEU A 137 -2.30 0.52 33.33
C LEU A 137 -0.78 0.73 33.24
N ALA A 138 0.01 -0.32 33.44
CA ALA A 138 1.47 -0.25 33.35
C ALA A 138 1.98 -0.27 31.89
N GLN A 139 1.12 -0.54 30.90
CA GLN A 139 1.50 -0.54 29.50
C GLN A 139 1.42 0.88 28.92
N PRO A 140 2.41 1.29 28.10
CA PRO A 140 2.33 2.57 27.40
C PRO A 140 1.14 2.59 26.44
N GLN A 141 0.60 3.78 26.16
CA GLN A 141 -0.39 3.95 25.10
C GLN A 141 0.23 3.54 23.76
N PHE A 142 -0.57 2.86 22.94
CA PHE A 142 -0.18 2.42 21.61
C PHE A 142 -1.02 3.17 20.57
N ALA A 143 -0.41 3.54 19.46
CA ALA A 143 -1.11 4.15 18.34
C ALA A 143 -0.75 3.46 17.02
N GLU A 144 -1.77 3.27 16.18
CA GLU A 144 -1.64 2.70 14.84
C GLU A 144 -2.37 3.58 13.85
N LEU A 145 -1.74 3.82 12.70
CA LEU A 145 -2.33 4.45 11.55
C LEU A 145 -2.73 3.38 10.55
N GLU A 146 -3.94 3.48 10.02
CA GLU A 146 -4.47 2.61 8.98
C GLU A 146 -4.93 3.44 7.78
N ILE A 147 -4.57 3.02 6.57
CA ILE A 147 -5.11 3.55 5.33
C ILE A 147 -5.75 2.45 4.50
N ARG A 148 -6.99 2.70 4.09
CA ARG A 148 -7.71 1.94 3.06
C ARG A 148 -7.86 2.83 1.85
N ALA A 149 -7.43 2.38 0.70
CA ALA A 149 -7.51 3.15 -0.53
C ALA A 149 -7.90 2.25 -1.70
N SER A 150 -8.53 2.83 -2.70
CA SER A 150 -8.76 2.16 -3.97
C SER A 150 -8.82 3.18 -5.09
N TRP A 151 -8.37 2.79 -6.28
CA TRP A 151 -8.37 3.64 -7.47
C TRP A 151 -8.41 2.79 -8.74
N ALA A 152 -8.80 3.39 -9.85
CA ALA A 152 -8.71 2.78 -11.17
C ALA A 152 -7.39 3.19 -11.83
N PRO A 153 -6.58 2.24 -12.34
CA PRO A 153 -5.44 2.57 -13.18
C PRO A 153 -5.93 3.08 -14.54
N LEU A 154 -5.29 4.12 -15.08
CA LEU A 154 -5.62 4.71 -16.39
C LEU A 154 -4.66 4.27 -17.50
N ASN A 155 -3.56 3.61 -17.15
CA ASN A 155 -2.64 3.00 -18.08
C ASN A 155 -2.38 1.52 -17.71
N PHE A 156 -1.64 0.82 -18.57
CA PHE A 156 -1.40 -0.61 -18.43
C PHE A 156 -0.16 -0.97 -17.60
N ASP A 157 0.62 0.01 -17.13
CA ASP A 157 1.82 -0.23 -16.35
C ASP A 157 1.53 -0.24 -14.85
N LEU A 158 1.07 -1.40 -14.35
CA LEU A 158 0.73 -1.60 -12.93
C LEU A 158 1.95 -1.54 -11.99
N LYS A 159 3.17 -1.61 -12.54
CA LYS A 159 4.42 -1.48 -11.78
C LYS A 159 4.51 -0.15 -11.05
N THR A 160 4.16 0.94 -11.72
CA THR A 160 4.23 2.30 -11.17
C THR A 160 3.34 2.45 -9.93
N HIS A 161 2.16 1.82 -9.94
CA HIS A 161 1.25 1.80 -8.80
C HIS A 161 1.81 1.01 -7.61
N LEU A 162 2.44 -0.14 -7.86
CA LEU A 162 3.09 -0.92 -6.81
C LEU A 162 4.26 -0.14 -6.16
N LEU A 163 5.07 0.55 -6.98
CA LEU A 163 6.17 1.37 -6.48
C LEU A 163 5.68 2.52 -5.60
N GLY A 164 4.65 3.25 -6.04
CA GLY A 164 4.04 4.31 -5.23
C GLY A 164 3.45 3.78 -3.92
N TRP A 165 2.88 2.57 -3.93
CA TRP A 165 2.37 1.93 -2.71
C TRP A 165 3.49 1.49 -1.75
N ILE A 166 4.63 1.00 -2.26
CA ILE A 166 5.82 0.68 -1.47
C ILE A 166 6.35 1.95 -0.79
N ASP A 167 6.44 3.06 -1.53
CA ASP A 167 6.88 4.34 -0.97
C ASP A 167 5.93 4.86 0.11
N LEU A 168 4.61 4.74 -0.09
CA LEU A 168 3.63 5.05 0.95
C LEU A 168 3.90 4.24 2.23
N LEU A 169 4.05 2.91 2.12
CA LEU A 169 4.29 2.08 3.28
C LEU A 169 5.59 2.48 4.01
N ALA A 170 6.65 2.77 3.26
CA ALA A 170 7.90 3.26 3.84
C ALA A 170 7.70 4.58 4.63
N MET A 171 6.94 5.53 4.07
CA MET A 171 6.66 6.81 4.72
C MET A 171 5.82 6.65 6.00
N ILE A 172 4.72 5.90 5.96
CA ILE A 172 3.87 5.71 7.16
C ILE A 172 4.57 4.87 8.24
N SER A 173 5.57 4.09 7.87
CA SER A 173 6.43 3.32 8.79
C SER A 173 7.68 4.08 9.24
N GLY A 174 7.80 5.37 8.90
CA GLY A 174 8.90 6.21 9.36
C GLY A 174 10.26 5.80 8.81
N LEU A 175 10.32 5.02 7.72
CA LEU A 175 11.57 4.73 7.06
C LEU A 175 12.10 6.00 6.39
N PRO A 176 13.40 6.30 6.49
CA PRO A 176 13.97 7.45 5.79
C PRO A 176 13.75 7.30 4.28
N PRO A 177 13.59 8.39 3.52
CA PRO A 177 13.52 8.31 2.06
C PRO A 177 14.67 7.45 1.54
N SER A 178 14.39 6.54 0.61
CA SER A 178 15.46 5.78 -0.03
C SER A 178 16.46 6.78 -0.62
N GLU A 179 17.77 6.49 -0.53
CA GLU A 179 18.77 7.29 -1.22
C GLU A 179 18.51 7.19 -2.74
N GLN A 180 17.61 8.01 -3.26
CA GLN A 180 17.67 8.39 -4.66
C GLN A 180 19.03 9.04 -4.78
N LYS A 181 19.97 8.38 -5.47
CA LYS A 181 21.26 8.96 -5.85
C LYS A 181 20.94 10.32 -6.47
N VAL A 182 21.05 11.37 -5.67
CA VAL A 182 21.11 12.73 -6.15
C VAL A 182 22.43 12.75 -6.87
N ALA A 183 22.41 12.52 -8.18
CA ALA A 183 23.53 12.83 -9.03
C ALA A 183 23.76 14.33 -8.80
N ARG A 184 24.74 14.66 -7.96
CA ARG A 184 25.24 16.02 -7.86
C ARG A 184 25.66 16.37 -9.28
N LEU A 185 24.91 17.25 -9.92
CA LEU A 185 25.36 17.93 -11.12
C LEU A 185 26.61 18.70 -10.72
N GLY A 186 27.77 18.09 -11.00
CA GLY A 186 29.07 18.74 -10.99
C GLY A 186 29.37 19.35 -12.35
#